data_AF-A0A359FV43-F1
#
_entry.id   AF-A0A359FV43-F1
#
_cell.length_a   1.000
_cell.length_b   1.000
_cell.length_c   1.000
_cell.angle_alpha   90.00
_cell.angle_beta   90.00
_cell.angle_gamma   90.00
#
_symmetry.space_group_name_H-M   'P 1'
#
loop_
_entity.id
_entity.type
_entity.pdbx_description
1 polymer ?
#
loop_
_entity_poly.entity_id
_entity_poly.type
_entity_poly.pdbx_seq_one_letter_code
_entity_poly.pdbx_strand_id
1 'polypeptide(L)'
;KRRLERGVETVESPYPAVITVNGSAAACRPRSAKLLMKYKHARTMSERQTQSEDYIAQTGDRAYLHIAEWGVNDVETDAKWLGLTGSPTKVKTIENVVFQAKESKILSSSDSDIEGLIQELILNHTIGG
;
A
#
# COMPACT_ATOMS: atom_id res chain seq x y z
N LYS A 1 18.46 4.30 -3.76
CA LYS A 1 18.94 3.20 -2.89
C LYS A 1 17.92 2.07 -2.93
N ARG A 2 18.33 0.88 -3.34
CA ARG A 2 17.49 -0.33 -3.38
C ARG A 2 17.89 -1.23 -2.22
N ARG A 3 16.94 -1.63 -1.38
CA ARG A 3 17.19 -2.55 -0.27
C ARG A 3 17.07 -3.99 -0.74
N LEU A 4 18.05 -4.81 -0.38
CA LEU A 4 18.09 -6.25 -0.60
C LEU A 4 18.07 -6.97 0.75
N GLU A 5 17.92 -8.29 0.76
CA GLU A 5 17.92 -9.11 1.97
C GLU A 5 19.21 -8.91 2.79
N ARG A 6 20.37 -8.82 2.12
CA ARG A 6 21.70 -8.73 2.74
C ARG A 6 22.45 -7.43 2.42
N GLY A 7 21.75 -6.34 2.06
CA GLY A 7 22.45 -5.08 1.77
C GLY A 7 21.61 -3.98 1.14
N VAL A 8 22.30 -2.94 0.68
CA VAL A 8 21.72 -1.78 0.00
C VAL A 8 22.57 -1.43 -1.21
N GLU A 9 21.93 -1.28 -2.37
CA GLU A 9 22.56 -0.82 -3.60
C GLU A 9 22.23 0.65 -3.87
N THR A 10 23.21 1.42 -4.33
CA THR A 10 22.99 2.74 -4.91
C THR A 10 22.95 2.56 -6.43
N VAL A 11 21.85 3.00 -7.05
CA VAL A 11 21.56 2.78 -8.48
C VAL A 11 21.24 4.12 -9.10
N GLU A 12 21.70 4.31 -10.34
CA GLU A 12 21.41 5.45 -11.19
C GLU A 12 20.68 4.98 -12.46
N SER A 13 19.79 5.81 -13.01
CA SER A 13 19.06 5.52 -14.24
C SER A 13 18.81 6.82 -14.99
N PRO A 14 18.90 6.84 -16.33
CA PRO A 14 18.41 7.96 -17.12
C PRO A 14 16.89 8.08 -16.98
N TYR A 15 16.37 9.28 -17.23
CA TYR A 15 14.93 9.54 -17.31
C TYR A 15 14.41 9.24 -18.73
N PRO A 16 13.14 8.80 -18.88
CA PRO A 16 12.14 8.53 -17.84
C PRO A 16 12.36 7.17 -17.14
N ALA A 17 12.06 7.10 -15.84
CA ALA A 17 12.21 5.89 -15.04
C ALA A 17 11.02 5.67 -14.10
N VAL A 18 10.72 4.40 -13.81
CA VAL A 18 9.70 3.98 -12.84
C VAL A 18 10.40 3.45 -11.60
N ILE A 19 10.05 4.00 -10.43
CA ILE A 19 10.63 3.61 -9.15
C ILE A 19 9.50 3.25 -8.19
N THR A 20 9.53 2.04 -7.65
CA THR A 20 8.64 1.63 -6.56
C THR A 20 9.27 2.01 -5.22
N VAL A 21 8.52 2.72 -4.39
CA VAL A 21 8.97 3.14 -3.06
C VAL A 21 8.37 2.16 -2.04
N ASN A 22 9.24 1.60 -1.19
CA ASN A 22 8.83 0.65 -0.15
C ASN A 22 8.71 1.33 1.22
N GLY A 23 8.28 0.57 2.24
CA GLY A 23 8.06 1.07 3.60
C GLY A 23 9.30 1.55 4.36
N SER A 24 10.49 1.51 3.76
CA SER A 24 11.70 2.13 4.35
C SER A 24 11.83 3.62 4.05
N ALA A 25 10.91 4.18 3.25
CA ALA A 25 10.83 5.62 3.03
C ALA A 25 10.44 6.37 4.31
N ALA A 26 10.83 7.64 4.37
CA ALA A 26 10.41 8.52 5.45
C ALA A 26 8.87 8.61 5.52
N ALA A 27 8.34 8.78 6.73
CA ALA A 27 6.91 8.97 6.92
C ALA A 27 6.39 10.18 6.11
N CYS A 28 5.18 10.06 5.58
CA CYS A 28 4.52 11.16 4.91
C CYS A 28 4.47 12.40 5.82
N ARG A 29 4.76 13.58 5.26
CA ARG A 29 4.64 14.84 5.99
C ARG A 29 3.24 15.01 6.59
N PRO A 30 3.10 15.62 7.78
CA PRO A 30 1.81 15.97 8.33
C PRO A 30 0.99 16.85 7.36
N ARG A 31 -0.33 16.68 7.38
CA ARG A 31 -1.25 17.47 6.54
C ARG A 31 -1.29 18.92 7.03
N SER A 32 -1.14 19.88 6.13
CA SER A 32 -1.34 21.30 6.44
C SER A 32 -2.82 21.59 6.66
N ALA A 33 -3.19 22.15 7.83
CA ALA A 33 -4.58 22.51 8.13
C ALA A 33 -5.15 23.50 7.10
N LYS A 34 -4.35 24.48 6.65
CA LYS A 34 -4.75 25.45 5.63
C LYS A 34 -5.10 24.77 4.30
N LEU A 35 -4.25 23.83 3.85
CA LEU A 35 -4.51 23.11 2.59
C LEU A 35 -5.68 22.14 2.74
N LEU A 36 -5.80 21.46 3.88
CA LEU A 36 -6.93 20.59 4.17
C LEU A 36 -8.25 21.37 4.05
N MET A 37 -8.34 22.55 4.66
CA MET A 37 -9.53 23.40 4.57
C MET A 37 -9.74 23.94 3.16
N LYS A 38 -8.67 24.34 2.45
CA LYS A 38 -8.74 24.82 1.06
C LYS A 38 -9.34 23.78 0.11
N TYR A 39 -8.99 22.50 0.27
CA TYR A 39 -9.40 21.41 -0.63
C TYR A 39 -10.52 20.54 -0.08
N LYS A 40 -11.11 20.89 1.07
CA LYS A 40 -12.14 20.10 1.78
C LYS A 40 -13.35 19.75 0.90
N HIS A 41 -13.70 20.65 -0.01
CA HIS A 41 -14.86 20.53 -0.91
C HIS A 41 -14.46 20.19 -2.34
N ALA A 42 -13.24 19.69 -2.56
CA ALA A 42 -12.84 19.21 -3.88
C ALA A 42 -13.68 17.97 -4.26
N ARG A 43 -14.20 17.95 -5.49
CA ARG A 43 -15.16 16.95 -6.01
C ARG A 43 -15.01 16.73 -7.50
N THR A 44 -15.42 15.56 -8.00
CA THR A 44 -15.56 15.29 -9.44
C THR A 44 -16.88 15.85 -9.99
N MET A 45 -17.05 15.84 -11.31
CA MET A 45 -18.30 16.28 -11.96
C MET A 45 -19.47 15.35 -11.64
N SER A 46 -19.25 14.04 -11.65
CA SER A 46 -20.27 13.02 -11.36
C SER A 46 -20.79 13.12 -9.92
N GLU A 47 -19.90 13.34 -8.95
CA GLU A 47 -20.27 13.56 -7.55
C GLU A 47 -21.16 14.80 -7.37
N ARG A 48 -20.93 15.87 -8.14
CA ARG A 48 -21.72 17.11 -8.06
C ARG A 48 -23.12 16.96 -8.65
N GLN A 49 -23.25 16.25 -9.77
CA GLN A 49 -24.54 16.03 -10.44
C GLN A 49 -25.51 15.21 -9.58
N THR A 50 -24.97 14.38 -8.69
CA THR A 50 -25.77 13.55 -7.76
C THR A 50 -26.25 14.35 -6.55
N GLN A 51 -25.70 15.54 -6.28
CA GLN A 51 -26.10 16.40 -5.18
C GLN A 51 -27.03 17.52 -5.68
N SER A 52 -28.24 17.59 -5.12
CA SER A 52 -29.27 18.59 -5.47
C SER A 52 -29.07 19.95 -4.77
N GLU A 53 -27.87 20.32 -4.29
CA GLU A 53 -27.71 21.48 -3.41
C GLU A 53 -26.92 22.65 -4.04
N ASP A 54 -27.41 23.86 -3.73
CA ASP A 54 -26.95 25.20 -4.15
C ASP A 54 -25.45 25.54 -3.90
N TYR A 55 -24.66 24.61 -3.36
CA TYR A 55 -23.20 24.76 -3.22
C TYR A 55 -22.44 24.65 -4.55
N ILE A 56 -23.10 24.17 -5.61
CA ILE A 56 -22.53 24.04 -6.96
C ILE A 56 -22.03 25.39 -7.49
N ALA A 57 -22.69 26.50 -7.11
CA ALA A 57 -22.37 27.84 -7.60
C ALA A 57 -20.95 28.33 -7.26
N GLN A 58 -20.32 27.86 -6.17
CA GLN A 58 -19.00 28.36 -5.75
C GLN A 58 -17.80 27.77 -6.49
N THR A 59 -18.01 26.78 -7.37
CA THR A 59 -16.89 26.06 -8.00
C THR A 59 -16.45 26.68 -9.32
N GLY A 60 -17.33 27.40 -10.03
CA GLY A 60 -16.97 28.13 -11.25
C GLY A 60 -15.78 29.08 -11.01
N ASP A 61 -15.78 29.76 -9.86
CA ASP A 61 -14.71 30.69 -9.47
C ASP A 61 -13.46 30.00 -8.87
N ARG A 62 -13.53 28.70 -8.59
CA ARG A 62 -12.49 27.95 -7.85
C ARG A 62 -12.12 26.65 -8.55
N ALA A 63 -11.47 26.78 -9.71
CA ALA A 63 -11.01 25.64 -10.53
C ALA A 63 -10.19 24.59 -9.75
N TYR A 64 -9.45 24.99 -8.71
CA TYR A 64 -8.66 24.08 -7.87
C TYR A 64 -9.48 23.10 -7.01
N LEU A 65 -10.81 23.26 -6.95
CA LEU A 65 -11.73 22.32 -6.30
C LEU A 65 -12.27 21.25 -7.27
N HIS A 66 -11.93 21.33 -8.55
CA HIS A 66 -12.30 20.32 -9.53
C HIS A 66 -11.29 19.17 -9.54
N ILE A 67 -11.76 17.98 -9.17
CA ILE A 67 -11.02 16.75 -9.34
C ILE A 67 -11.38 16.21 -10.73
N ALA A 68 -10.40 16.14 -11.62
CA ALA A 68 -10.59 15.55 -12.94
C ALA A 68 -10.93 14.06 -12.81
N GLU A 69 -11.93 13.61 -13.55
CA GLU A 69 -12.38 12.23 -13.60
C GLU A 69 -12.14 11.71 -15.02
N TRP A 70 -11.49 10.56 -15.15
CA TRP A 70 -11.19 9.92 -16.42
C TRP A 70 -11.91 8.57 -16.49
N GLY A 71 -12.63 8.35 -17.58
CA GLY A 71 -13.16 7.06 -17.98
C GLY A 71 -12.24 6.36 -18.98
N VAL A 72 -12.69 5.18 -19.44
CA VAL A 72 -11.95 4.36 -20.42
C VAL A 72 -11.76 5.11 -21.75
N ASN A 73 -12.73 5.94 -22.14
CA ASN A 73 -12.66 6.72 -23.38
C ASN A 73 -11.62 7.85 -23.35
N ASP A 74 -11.14 8.23 -22.16
CA ASP A 74 -10.17 9.31 -21.98
C ASP A 74 -8.71 8.81 -22.08
N VAL A 75 -8.50 7.50 -22.22
CA VAL A 75 -7.18 6.86 -22.25
C VAL A 75 -7.04 5.92 -23.45
N GLU A 76 -5.87 5.95 -24.10
CA GLU A 76 -5.55 5.02 -25.18
C GLU A 76 -5.35 3.61 -24.60
N THR A 77 -6.35 2.75 -24.81
CA THR A 77 -6.39 1.40 -24.23
C THR A 77 -7.07 0.42 -25.18
N ASP A 78 -6.76 -0.87 -25.02
CA ASP A 78 -7.50 -1.96 -25.66
C ASP A 78 -8.31 -2.69 -24.60
N ALA A 79 -9.63 -2.76 -24.82
CA ALA A 79 -10.59 -3.35 -23.89
C ALA A 79 -10.24 -4.80 -23.48
N LYS A 80 -9.53 -5.54 -24.34
CA LYS A 80 -9.11 -6.92 -24.02
C LYS A 80 -8.11 -7.00 -22.86
N TRP A 81 -7.40 -5.91 -22.55
CA TRP A 81 -6.40 -5.84 -21.48
C TRP A 81 -6.93 -5.20 -20.19
N LEU A 82 -8.21 -4.83 -20.15
CA LEU A 82 -8.79 -4.12 -19.01
C LEU A 82 -9.60 -5.04 -18.08
N GLY A 83 -9.59 -4.70 -16.80
CA GLY A 83 -10.43 -5.31 -15.78
C GLY A 83 -10.21 -6.83 -15.61
N LEU A 84 -11.29 -7.52 -15.24
CA LEU A 84 -11.26 -8.96 -14.98
C LEU A 84 -10.94 -9.76 -16.26
N THR A 85 -11.47 -9.35 -17.41
CA THR A 85 -11.31 -10.05 -18.69
C THR A 85 -9.86 -10.01 -19.18
N GLY A 86 -9.15 -8.89 -18.93
CA GLY A 86 -7.74 -8.75 -19.30
C GLY A 86 -6.75 -9.27 -18.27
N SER A 87 -7.20 -9.73 -17.11
CA SER A 87 -6.31 -10.24 -16.06
C SER A 87 -5.84 -11.67 -16.38
N PRO A 88 -4.53 -11.95 -16.42
CA PRO A 88 -4.02 -13.31 -16.60
C PRO A 88 -4.22 -14.19 -15.35
N THR A 89 -4.53 -13.59 -14.20
CA THR A 89 -4.76 -14.30 -12.93
C THR A 89 -6.21 -14.17 -12.49
N LYS A 90 -6.72 -15.22 -11.83
CA LYS A 90 -8.06 -15.24 -11.23
C LYS A 90 -8.01 -15.78 -9.81
N VAL A 91 -8.44 -14.97 -8.85
CA VAL A 91 -8.55 -15.39 -7.44
C VAL A 91 -9.64 -16.45 -7.34
N LYS A 92 -9.32 -17.64 -6.81
CA LYS A 92 -10.25 -18.77 -6.70
C LYS A 92 -10.97 -18.82 -5.36
N THR A 93 -10.21 -18.69 -4.28
CA THR A 93 -10.70 -18.73 -2.91
C THR A 93 -9.91 -17.72 -2.08
N ILE A 94 -10.56 -17.16 -1.06
CA ILE A 94 -9.93 -16.28 -0.07
C ILE A 94 -10.09 -17.00 1.27
N GLU A 95 -8.97 -17.35 1.90
CA GLU A 95 -8.95 -18.02 3.19
C GLU A 95 -8.46 -17.04 4.25
N ASN A 96 -9.11 -17.03 5.41
CA ASN A 96 -8.67 -16.23 6.55
C ASN A 96 -7.85 -17.12 7.49
N VAL A 97 -6.54 -16.90 7.53
CA VAL A 97 -5.65 -17.66 8.41
C VAL A 97 -5.70 -17.04 9.81
N VAL A 98 -6.43 -17.68 10.72
CA VAL A 98 -6.41 -17.33 12.15
C VAL A 98 -5.19 -17.98 12.78
N PHE A 99 -4.21 -17.17 13.19
CA PHE A 99 -3.06 -17.66 13.95
C PHE A 99 -3.55 -18.27 15.27
N GLN A 100 -3.36 -19.57 15.44
CA GLN A 100 -3.55 -20.21 16.74
C GLN A 100 -2.51 -19.69 17.72
N ALA A 101 -2.90 -19.45 18.97
CA ALA A 101 -1.97 -19.02 20.01
C ALA A 101 -0.84 -20.04 20.13
N LYS A 102 0.39 -19.59 19.86
CA LYS A 102 1.60 -20.40 20.02
C LYS A 102 1.80 -20.61 21.52
N GLU A 103 2.00 -21.86 21.95
CA GLU A 103 2.35 -22.17 23.33
C GLU A 103 3.61 -21.37 23.71
N SER A 104 3.54 -20.56 24.77
CA SER A 104 4.69 -19.84 25.30
C SER A 104 5.36 -20.69 26.37
N LYS A 105 6.61 -21.11 26.14
CA LYS A 105 7.40 -21.85 27.13
C LYS A 105 8.19 -20.89 28.00
N ILE A 106 8.10 -21.03 29.32
CA ILE A 106 8.95 -20.31 30.28
C ILE A 106 10.10 -21.23 30.63
N LEU A 107 11.33 -20.75 30.45
CA LEU A 107 12.56 -21.50 30.69
C LEU A 107 13.33 -20.86 31.85
N SER A 108 14.03 -21.68 32.62
CA SER A 108 14.94 -21.23 33.67
C SER A 108 16.36 -21.01 33.14
N SER A 109 17.28 -20.52 33.99
CA SER A 109 18.71 -20.41 33.67
C SER A 109 19.48 -21.71 33.87
N SER A 110 18.81 -22.86 33.95
CA SER A 110 19.48 -24.16 34.07
C SER A 110 20.06 -24.59 32.73
N ASP A 111 21.21 -25.28 32.76
CA ASP A 111 21.89 -25.75 31.55
C ASP A 111 20.99 -26.65 30.68
N SER A 112 20.13 -27.46 31.30
CA SER A 112 19.19 -28.34 30.61
C SER A 112 18.13 -27.57 29.80
N ASP A 113 17.62 -26.47 30.36
CA ASP A 113 16.63 -25.64 29.68
C ASP A 113 17.25 -24.87 28.50
N ILE A 114 18.50 -24.44 28.66
CA ILE A 114 19.26 -23.75 27.61
C ILE A 114 19.60 -24.71 26.46
N GLU A 115 20.07 -25.93 26.76
CA GLU A 115 20.37 -26.93 25.74
C GLU A 115 19.11 -27.34 24.96
N GLY A 116 18.00 -27.55 25.67
CA GLY A 116 16.71 -27.83 25.03
C GLY A 116 16.23 -26.70 24.12
N LEU A 117 16.40 -25.44 24.52
CA LEU A 117 16.08 -24.28 23.69
C LEU A 117 16.92 -24.26 22.40
N ILE A 118 18.24 -24.49 22.51
CA ILE A 118 19.12 -24.48 21.34
C ILE A 118 18.73 -25.58 20.34
N GLN A 119 18.46 -26.80 20.83
CA GLN A 119 18.01 -27.90 19.97
C GLN A 119 16.69 -27.55 19.25
N GLU A 120 15.74 -26.97 19.97
CA GLU A 120 14.44 -26.58 19.41
C GLU A 120 14.57 -25.48 18.34
N LEU A 121 15.44 -24.49 18.54
CA LEU A 121 15.66 -23.40 17.58
C LEU A 121 16.35 -23.88 16.28
N ILE A 122 17.24 -24.86 16.39
CA ILE A 122 17.88 -25.51 15.23
C ILE A 122 16.84 -26.34 14.46
N LEU A 123 16.06 -27.17 15.15
CA LEU A 123 15.02 -28.00 14.54
C LEU A 123 13.95 -27.16 13.83
N ASN A 124 13.58 -26.01 14.40
CA ASN A 124 12.60 -25.10 13.81
C ASN A 124 13.18 -24.15 12.76
N HIS A 125 14.44 -24.34 12.32
CA HIS A 125 15.14 -23.47 11.37
C HIS A 125 15.07 -21.98 11.74
N THR A 126 15.00 -21.69 13.04
CA THR A 126 14.97 -20.32 13.56
C THR A 126 16.40 -19.79 13.70
N ILE A 127 17.38 -20.68 13.93
CA ILE A 127 18.82 -20.39 13.95
C ILE A 127 19.55 -21.51 13.21
N GLY A 128 20.56 -21.16 12.39
CA GLY A 128 21.44 -22.14 11.74
C GLY A 128 21.10 -22.52 10.29
N GLY A 129 20.35 -21.68 9.58
CA GLY A 129 20.22 -21.71 8.11
C GLY A 129 21.15 -20.72 7.42
#